data_AF-A0A8X6K7Z1-F1
#
_entry.id   AF-A0A8X6K7Z1-F1
#
_cell.length_a   1.000
_cell.length_b   1.000
_cell.length_c   1.000
_cell.angle_alpha   90.00
_cell.angle_beta   90.00
_cell.angle_gamma   90.00
#
_symmetry.space_group_name_H-M   'P 1'
#
loop_
_entity.id
_entity.type
_entity.pdbx_description
1 polymer ?
#
loop_
_entity_poly.entity_id
_entity_poly.type
_entity_poly.pdbx_seq_one_letter_code
_entity_poly.pdbx_strand_id
1 'polypeptide(L)'
;MKPYPRQQSLHDASKAIYNYRLSRARRTTENAFGILCSYFRLFFRPISTAPETTEKIIICACILHNILREAKVLAPGQTHIDSTLPLSVENFLPLTEHNVRGTTNHTQIREMFKNYYFGPGAVEWQKNYAMQH
;
A
#
# COMPACT_ATOMS: atom_id res chain seq x y z
N MET A 1 -4.00 -7.87 -6.75
CA MET A 1 -4.78 -8.89 -6.02
C MET A 1 -6.28 -8.62 -6.14
N LYS A 2 -7.11 -9.64 -6.41
CA LYS A 2 -8.56 -9.50 -6.54
C LYS A 2 -9.25 -9.77 -5.19
N PRO A 3 -10.16 -8.91 -4.70
CA PRO A 3 -10.94 -9.21 -3.50
C PRO A 3 -11.86 -10.42 -3.71
N TYR A 4 -12.35 -11.01 -2.62
CA TYR A 4 -13.48 -11.94 -2.68
C TYR A 4 -14.77 -11.20 -3.01
N PRO A 5 -15.71 -11.82 -3.74
CA PRO A 5 -17.03 -11.24 -3.97
C PRO A 5 -17.73 -10.90 -2.65
N ARG A 6 -18.48 -9.78 -2.61
CA ARG A 6 -19.13 -9.30 -1.38
C ARG A 6 -19.99 -10.37 -0.70
N GLN A 7 -20.79 -11.09 -1.49
CA GLN A 7 -21.63 -12.19 -0.98
C GLN A 7 -20.81 -13.26 -0.24
N GLN A 8 -19.63 -13.62 -0.76
CA GLN A 8 -18.79 -14.62 -0.10
C GLN A 8 -18.15 -14.08 1.18
N SER A 9 -17.77 -12.81 1.22
CA SER A 9 -17.20 -12.20 2.44
C SER A 9 -18.25 -11.98 3.53
N LEU A 10 -19.52 -11.81 3.19
CA LEU A 10 -20.60 -11.69 4.17
C LEU A 10 -20.82 -12.99 4.96
N HIS A 11 -20.59 -14.14 4.32
CA HIS A 11 -20.78 -15.45 4.93
C HIS A 11 -19.49 -16.08 5.48
N ASP A 12 -18.33 -15.47 5.24
CA ASP A 12 -17.02 -16.00 5.65
C ASP A 12 -16.13 -14.89 6.21
N ALA A 13 -15.94 -14.90 7.53
CA ALA A 13 -15.14 -13.92 8.25
C ALA A 13 -13.68 -13.87 7.76
N SER A 14 -13.11 -14.98 7.31
CA SER A 14 -11.73 -15.01 6.80
C SER A 14 -11.59 -14.20 5.50
N LYS A 15 -12.62 -14.26 4.63
CA LYS A 15 -12.70 -13.49 3.39
C LYS A 15 -12.98 -12.01 3.65
N ALA A 16 -13.84 -11.70 4.63
CA ALA A 16 -14.08 -10.31 5.06
C ALA A 16 -12.80 -9.65 5.58
N ILE A 17 -12.07 -10.34 6.46
CA ILE A 17 -10.80 -9.89 6.99
C ILE A 17 -9.78 -9.65 5.87
N TYR A 18 -9.64 -10.60 4.94
CA TYR A 18 -8.75 -10.44 3.80
C TYR A 18 -9.12 -9.20 2.97
N ASN A 19 -10.40 -9.03 2.62
CA ASN A 19 -10.86 -7.89 1.84
C ASN A 19 -10.56 -6.57 2.56
N TYR A 20 -10.81 -6.50 3.87
CA TYR A 20 -10.52 -5.32 4.68
C TYR A 20 -9.03 -5.00 4.70
N ARG A 21 -8.16 -5.98 4.95
CA ARG A 21 -6.70 -5.80 4.95
C ARG A 21 -6.19 -5.34 3.59
N LEU A 22 -6.71 -5.91 2.52
CA LEU A 22 -6.38 -5.52 1.14
C LEU A 22 -6.79 -4.07 0.87
N SER A 23 -7.99 -3.65 1.28
CA SER A 23 -8.44 -2.26 1.16
C SER A 23 -7.59 -1.31 1.99
N ARG A 24 -7.20 -1.70 3.21
CA ARG A 24 -6.32 -0.90 4.07
C ARG A 24 -4.94 -0.70 3.44
N ALA A 25 -4.36 -1.77 2.87
CA ALA A 25 -3.09 -1.69 2.15
C ALA A 25 -3.19 -0.77 0.93
N ARG A 26 -4.27 -0.88 0.13
CA ARG A 26 -4.50 0.02 -1.00
C ARG A 26 -4.61 1.48 -0.57
N ARG A 27 -5.39 1.76 0.47
CA ARG A 27 -5.54 3.13 1.01
C ARG A 27 -4.19 3.72 1.43
N THR A 28 -3.32 2.93 2.07
CA THR A 28 -1.97 3.37 2.42
C THR A 28 -1.15 3.71 1.17
N THR A 29 -1.16 2.83 0.15
CA THR A 29 -0.42 3.08 -1.09
C THR A 29 -0.99 4.28 -1.86
N GLU A 30 -2.31 4.40 -1.98
CA GLU A 30 -2.99 5.50 -2.68
C GLU A 30 -2.71 6.84 -2.00
N ASN A 31 -2.73 6.89 -0.67
CA ASN A 31 -2.39 8.09 0.08
C ASN A 31 -0.93 8.50 -0.16
N ALA A 32 0.01 7.54 -0.12
CA ALA A 32 1.42 7.82 -0.36
C ALA A 32 1.67 8.37 -1.77
N PHE A 33 1.09 7.73 -2.79
CA PHE A 33 1.17 8.24 -4.17
C PHE A 33 0.41 9.55 -4.37
N GLY A 34 -0.67 9.79 -3.64
CA GLY A 34 -1.37 11.08 -3.64
C GLY A 34 -0.48 12.23 -3.17
N ILE A 35 0.35 12.00 -2.14
CA ILE A 35 1.38 12.94 -1.71
C ILE A 35 2.43 13.11 -2.81
N LEU A 36 2.97 12.02 -3.35
CA LEU A 36 3.99 12.14 -4.41
C LEU A 36 3.47 12.87 -5.66
N CYS A 37 2.20 12.66 -6.04
CA CYS A 37 1.54 13.39 -7.13
C CYS A 37 1.43 14.89 -6.86
N SER A 38 1.21 15.33 -5.62
CA SER A 38 1.10 16.76 -5.32
C SER A 38 2.45 17.49 -5.53
N TYR A 39 3.56 16.80 -5.27
CA TYR A 39 4.91 17.35 -5.46
C TYR A 39 5.44 17.18 -6.88
N PHE A 40 5.23 16.02 -7.49
CA PHE A 40 5.93 15.64 -8.71
C PHE A 40 4.96 15.39 -9.86
N ARG A 41 5.08 16.20 -10.91
CA ARG A 41 4.25 16.07 -12.12
C ARG A 41 4.41 14.71 -12.83
N LEU A 42 5.51 14.01 -12.56
CA LEU A 42 5.83 12.71 -13.13
C LEU A 42 4.72 11.67 -12.91
N PHE A 43 4.06 11.68 -11.75
CA PHE A 43 3.07 10.66 -11.39
C PHE A 43 1.68 10.86 -12.00
N PHE A 44 1.43 12.00 -12.67
CA PHE A 44 0.16 12.21 -13.40
C PHE A 44 0.11 11.51 -14.75
N ARG A 45 1.21 10.88 -15.19
CA ARG A 45 1.26 10.11 -16.43
C ARG A 45 1.83 8.71 -16.17
N PRO A 46 1.45 7.71 -16.98
CA PRO A 46 2.08 6.40 -16.93
C PRO A 46 3.59 6.51 -17.08
N ILE A 47 4.34 5.86 -16.20
CA ILE A 47 5.81 5.81 -16.26
C ILE A 47 6.19 4.76 -17.30
N SER A 48 6.60 5.20 -18.48
CA SER A 48 6.98 4.33 -19.61
C SER A 48 8.47 3.99 -19.57
N THR A 49 8.94 3.35 -18.50
CA THR A 49 10.32 2.88 -18.36
C THR A 49 10.37 1.43 -17.89
N ALA A 50 11.55 0.81 -17.94
CA ALA A 50 11.74 -0.54 -17.41
C ALA A 50 11.46 -0.58 -15.89
N PRO A 51 11.00 -1.72 -15.34
CA PRO A 51 10.68 -1.86 -13.91
C PRO A 51 11.83 -1.44 -12.99
N GLU A 52 13.07 -1.79 -13.35
CA GLU A 52 14.28 -1.48 -12.58
C GLU A 52 14.55 0.03 -12.53
N THR A 53 14.22 0.74 -13.60
CA THR A 53 14.31 2.20 -13.67
C THR A 53 13.15 2.85 -12.91
N THR A 54 11.95 2.28 -13.02
CA THR A 54 10.77 2.75 -12.28
C THR A 54 11.02 2.68 -10.78
N GLU A 55 11.60 1.60 -10.27
CA GLU A 55 11.96 1.46 -8.86
C GLU A 55 12.89 2.59 -8.39
N LYS A 56 13.96 2.88 -9.14
CA LYS A 56 14.88 3.98 -8.85
C LYS A 56 14.17 5.34 -8.85
N ILE A 57 13.24 5.55 -9.79
CA ILE A 57 12.41 6.77 -9.84
C ILE A 57 11.59 6.92 -8.56
N ILE A 58 10.94 5.85 -8.08
CA ILE A 58 10.15 5.89 -6.84
C ILE A 58 11.05 6.23 -5.64
N ILE A 59 12.20 5.57 -5.51
CA ILE A 59 13.15 5.82 -4.41
C ILE A 59 13.63 7.27 -4.43
N CYS A 60 14.04 7.78 -5.60
CA CYS A 60 14.46 9.18 -5.77
C CYS A 60 13.34 10.16 -5.41
N ALA A 61 12.10 9.88 -5.79
CA ALA A 61 10.95 10.72 -5.45
C ALA A 61 10.71 10.77 -3.93
N CYS A 62 10.83 9.63 -3.23
CA CYS A 62 10.73 9.57 -1.77
C CYS A 62 11.85 10.37 -1.08
N ILE A 63 13.10 10.23 -1.55
CA ILE A 63 14.25 10.99 -1.02
C ILE A 63 14.03 12.49 -1.23
N LEU A 64 13.66 12.89 -2.45
CA LEU A 64 13.44 14.29 -2.78
C LEU A 64 12.27 14.88 -1.99
N HIS A 65 11.18 14.13 -1.82
CA HIS A 65 10.07 14.53 -0.95
C HIS A 65 10.55 14.80 0.49
N ASN A 66 11.40 13.93 1.04
CA ASN A 66 11.91 14.12 2.40
C ASN A 66 12.78 15.38 2.52
N ILE A 67 13.64 15.64 1.52
CA ILE A 67 14.44 16.88 1.45
C ILE A 67 13.54 18.12 1.37
N LEU A 68 12.51 18.09 0.50
CA LEU A 68 11.56 19.21 0.36
C LEU A 68 10.76 19.45 1.63
N ARG A 69 10.36 18.37 2.32
CA ARG A 69 9.69 18.43 3.62
C ARG A 69 10.57 19.08 4.69
N GLU A 70 11.84 18.71 4.76
CA GLU A 70 12.80 19.31 5.70
C GLU A 70 13.05 20.80 5.39
N ALA A 71 13.17 21.13 4.10
CA ALA A 71 13.29 22.50 3.62
C ALA A 71 11.99 23.32 3.74
N LYS A 72 10.89 22.72 4.23
CA LYS A 72 9.54 23.31 4.32
C LYS A 72 9.02 23.86 2.98
N VAL A 73 9.47 23.28 1.87
CA VAL A 73 8.99 23.60 0.53
C VAL A 73 7.70 22.84 0.32
N LEU A 74 6.59 23.58 0.26
CA LEU A 74 5.25 23.03 0.10
C LEU A 74 4.94 22.77 -1.37
N ALA A 75 4.24 21.67 -1.65
CA ALA A 75 3.55 21.51 -2.91
C ALA A 75 2.49 22.60 -3.11
N PRO A 76 2.21 23.05 -4.35
CA PRO A 76 1.15 24.02 -4.63
C PRO A 76 -0.20 23.55 -4.03
N GLY A 77 -0.74 24.32 -3.09
CA GLY A 77 -2.01 24.02 -2.43
C GLY A 77 -1.94 23.21 -1.13
N GLN A 78 -0.75 22.81 -0.66
CA GLN A 78 -0.59 22.29 0.71
C GLN A 78 -0.37 23.42 1.72
N THR A 79 -1.17 23.46 2.77
CA THR A 79 -1.06 24.44 3.88
C THR A 79 -0.47 23.84 5.16
N HIS A 80 -0.44 22.51 5.29
CA HIS A 80 0.09 21.81 6.45
C HIS A 80 1.10 20.75 6.02
N ILE A 81 2.38 20.98 6.30
CA ILE A 81 3.29 19.87 6.61
C ILE A 81 2.95 19.50 8.04
N ASP A 82 2.24 18.39 8.24
CA ASP A 82 2.07 17.86 9.59
C ASP A 82 3.41 17.27 10.02
N SER A 83 4.24 18.13 10.64
CA SER A 83 5.53 17.78 11.22
C SER A 83 5.38 16.84 12.41
N THR A 84 4.16 16.65 12.93
CA THR A 84 3.90 15.79 14.09
C THR A 84 3.68 14.33 13.73
N LEU A 85 3.42 14.01 12.46
CA LEU A 85 3.31 12.62 12.00
C LEU A 85 4.72 11.99 11.97
N PRO A 86 4.98 10.99 12.83
CA PRO A 86 6.27 10.31 12.83
C PRO A 86 6.47 9.59 11.49
N LEU A 87 7.71 9.60 10.97
CA LEU A 87 8.08 8.67 9.90
C LEU A 87 7.88 7.26 10.47
N SER A 88 6.81 6.58 10.07
CA SER A 88 6.61 5.17 10.43
C SER A 88 7.64 4.33 9.68
N VAL A 89 8.83 4.20 10.26
CA VAL A 89 9.92 3.34 9.77
C VAL A 89 9.69 1.87 10.12
N GLU A 90 8.79 1.57 11.05
CA GLU A 90 8.54 0.23 11.57
C GLU A 90 7.81 -0.72 10.61
N ASN A 91 7.27 -0.22 9.49
CA ASN A 91 6.50 -1.03 8.54
C ASN A 91 7.25 -1.40 7.25
N PHE A 92 8.49 -0.94 7.09
CA PHE A 92 9.29 -1.28 5.92
C PHE A 92 10.02 -2.61 6.15
N LEU A 93 9.33 -3.70 5.85
CA LEU A 93 10.01 -4.98 5.60
C LEU A 93 10.92 -4.80 4.36
N PRO A 94 12.15 -5.34 4.36
CA PRO A 94 13.00 -5.35 3.18
C PRO A 94 12.24 -5.93 2.00
N LEU A 95 12.29 -5.26 0.85
CA LEU A 95 11.79 -5.83 -0.40
C LEU A 95 12.74 -6.98 -0.78
N THR A 96 12.36 -8.21 -0.45
CA THR A 96 13.03 -9.38 -1.01
C THR A 96 12.76 -9.42 -2.50
N GLU A 97 13.82 -9.43 -3.30
CA GLU A 97 13.74 -9.68 -4.75
C GLU A 97 13.17 -11.09 -4.97
N HIS A 98 11.87 -11.18 -5.13
CA HIS A 98 11.24 -12.39 -5.64
C HIS A 98 11.19 -12.31 -7.16
N ASN A 99 12.15 -12.97 -7.80
CA ASN A 99 12.11 -13.24 -9.24
C ASN A 99 11.00 -14.26 -9.53
N VAL A 100 9.74 -13.84 -9.45
CA VAL A 100 8.60 -14.71 -9.78
C VAL A 100 8.35 -14.66 -11.28
N ARG A 101 9.21 -15.34 -12.04
CA ARG A 101 8.72 -16.00 -13.25
C ARG A 101 7.86 -17.17 -12.80
N GLY A 102 6.59 -16.89 -12.56
CA GLY A 102 5.64 -17.88 -12.10
C GLY A 102 4.29 -17.62 -12.71
N THR A 103 3.80 -18.58 -13.45
CA THR A 103 2.38 -18.89 -13.71
C THR A 103 1.62 -19.13 -12.40
N THR A 104 1.78 -18.25 -11.40
CA THR A 104 1.19 -18.41 -10.08
C THR A 104 -0.27 -17.98 -10.17
N ASN A 105 -1.17 -18.95 -10.00
CA ASN A 105 -2.60 -18.72 -10.04
C ASN A 105 -2.95 -17.67 -8.96
N HIS A 106 -3.41 -16.49 -9.37
CA HIS A 106 -3.80 -15.37 -8.50
C HIS A 106 -4.72 -15.79 -7.33
N THR A 107 -5.47 -16.90 -7.52
CA THR A 107 -6.28 -17.53 -6.49
C THR A 107 -5.45 -18.11 -5.34
N GLN A 108 -4.34 -18.79 -5.64
CA GLN A 108 -3.48 -19.42 -4.63
C GLN A 108 -2.83 -18.39 -3.70
N ILE A 109 -2.23 -17.33 -4.26
CA ILE A 109 -1.62 -16.28 -3.44
C ILE A 109 -2.67 -15.58 -2.58
N ARG A 110 -3.88 -15.36 -3.10
CA ARG A 110 -5.00 -14.82 -2.32
C ARG A 110 -5.37 -15.74 -1.15
N GLU A 111 -5.47 -17.05 -1.38
CA GLU A 111 -5.73 -18.02 -0.31
C GLU A 111 -4.61 -18.03 0.74
N MET A 112 -3.34 -17.93 0.32
CA MET A 112 -2.21 -17.82 1.25
C MET A 112 -2.32 -16.59 2.15
N PHE A 113 -2.61 -15.41 1.58
CA PHE A 113 -2.82 -14.19 2.36
C PHE A 113 -4.04 -14.30 3.29
N LYS A 114 -5.14 -14.89 2.81
CA LYS A 114 -6.34 -15.11 3.62
C LYS A 114 -6.01 -15.97 4.86
N ASN A 115 -5.33 -17.09 4.65
CA ASN A 115 -4.93 -18.00 5.71
C ASN A 115 -3.96 -17.32 6.69
N TYR A 116 -3.00 -16.55 6.17
CA TYR A 116 -2.07 -15.78 7.00
C TYR A 116 -2.80 -14.74 7.87
N TYR A 117 -3.66 -13.88 7.29
CA TYR A 117 -4.37 -12.83 8.03
C TYR A 117 -5.39 -13.35 9.05
N PHE A 118 -5.92 -14.55 8.80
CA PHE A 118 -6.85 -15.21 9.71
C PHE A 118 -6.15 -15.99 10.83
N GLY A 119 -4.96 -16.54 10.56
CA GLY A 119 -4.14 -17.28 11.52
C GLY A 119 -2.98 -16.45 12.09
N PRO A 120 -1.72 -16.74 11.73
CA PRO A 120 -0.54 -16.19 12.39
C PRO A 120 -0.41 -14.67 12.29
N GLY A 121 -0.93 -14.08 11.21
CA GLY A 121 -0.91 -12.64 11.00
C GLY A 121 -2.09 -11.90 11.65
N ALA A 122 -2.96 -12.58 12.40
CA ALA A 122 -4.17 -12.00 13.00
C ALA A 122 -3.86 -10.82 13.94
N VAL A 123 -4.70 -9.79 13.87
CA VAL A 123 -4.55 -8.56 14.67
C VAL A 123 -5.87 -8.26 15.38
N GLU A 124 -5.81 -7.73 16.60
CA GLU A 124 -6.99 -7.59 17.48
C GLU A 124 -8.09 -6.71 16.85
N TRP A 125 -7.70 -5.61 16.21
CA TRP A 125 -8.64 -4.66 15.63
C TRP A 125 -9.38 -5.17 14.39
N GLN A 126 -8.89 -6.22 13.70
CA GLN A 126 -9.43 -6.56 12.37
C GLN A 126 -10.88 -7.03 12.40
N LYS A 127 -11.31 -7.70 13.48
CA LYS A 127 -12.67 -8.22 13.59
C LYS A 127 -13.68 -7.08 13.75
N ASN A 128 -13.30 -6.04 14.49
CA ASN A 128 -14.16 -4.88 14.73
C ASN A 128 -14.43 -4.11 13.44
N TYR A 129 -13.41 -3.90 12.61
CA TYR A 129 -13.56 -3.12 11.37
C TYR A 129 -14.02 -3.94 10.16
N ALA A 130 -13.66 -5.22 10.07
CA ALA A 130 -14.03 -6.05 8.92
C ALA A 130 -15.50 -6.48 8.93
N MET A 131 -16.17 -6.47 10.10
CA MET A 131 -17.56 -6.93 10.26
C MET A 131 -18.59 -5.79 10.28
N GLN A 132 -18.17 -4.53 10.13
CA GLN A 132 -19.04 -3.34 10.19
C GLN A 132 -19.58 -2.88 8.82
N HIS A 133 -19.38 -3.65 7.73
CA HIS A 133 -19.73 -3.26 6.35
C HIS A 133 -20.39 -4.38 5.52
#